data_AF-A0A1H3P846-F1
#
_entry.id   AF-A0A1H3P846-F1
#
_cell.length_a   1.000
_cell.length_b   1.000
_cell.length_c   1.000
_cell.angle_alpha   90.00
_cell.angle_beta   90.00
_cell.angle_gamma   90.00
#
_symmetry.space_group_name_H-M   'P 1'
#
loop_
_entity.id
_entity.type
_entity.pdbx_description
1 polymer ?
#
loop_
_entity_poly.entity_id
_entity_poly.type
_entity_poly.pdbx_seq_one_letter_code
_entity_poly.pdbx_strand_id
1 'polypeptide(L)'
;MGHIEDRELVPLKSDFDTVWYGFRRSQVKFYIQQTENEIRLITEDRDSALSQVGDLSKQLDQARAEIESLKVQLDEQARTPIDAAALTDRLRRMVRLAQDEANEVVAAAQAASEHEWARSEQAAAELRERYEKLVAEADEWRRQSEQQRGEMLARTREEVQAMAREAEQCRRRLDTEAEERRTQVEYDFEVSMAARREEAMRIQAEREQKSRDEAQRRVREATAEAERRMREADEYAESMLRMRQDVAERVRAAQQVLATAEPLLAATEAGAASAEADGYVAEVVHSGQVPSGELSVPKQRDEEPVPQEADAAATA
;
A
#
# COMPACT_ATOMS: atom_id res chain seq x y z
N MET A 1 -19.59 62.33 -57.80
CA MET A 1 -20.20 61.00 -58.01
C MET A 1 -19.78 60.12 -56.85
N GLY A 2 -20.64 59.47 -56.07
CA GLY A 2 -22.08 59.50 -56.00
C GLY A 2 -22.47 59.45 -54.51
N HIS A 3 -23.60 60.09 -54.20
CA HIS A 3 -24.24 60.01 -52.90
C HIS A 3 -24.51 58.54 -52.57
N ILE A 4 -23.83 57.98 -51.57
CA ILE A 4 -24.33 56.80 -50.90
C ILE A 4 -25.21 57.35 -49.80
N GLU A 5 -26.46 57.58 -50.21
CA GLU A 5 -27.59 57.90 -49.37
C GLU A 5 -27.61 56.99 -48.13
N ASP A 6 -28.08 57.57 -47.04
CA ASP A 6 -28.44 56.93 -45.78
C ASP A 6 -29.21 55.61 -46.05
N ARG A 7 -28.47 54.51 -46.20
CA ARG A 7 -29.06 53.18 -46.02
C ARG A 7 -29.36 53.10 -44.54
N GLU A 8 -30.59 53.41 -44.18
CA GLU A 8 -31.20 53.01 -42.91
C GLU A 8 -30.78 51.56 -42.65
N LEU A 9 -29.81 51.40 -41.75
CA LEU A 9 -29.41 50.11 -41.23
C LEU A 9 -30.60 49.63 -40.40
N VAL A 10 -31.56 48.98 -41.08
CA VAL A 10 -32.64 48.26 -40.43
C VAL A 10 -31.96 47.28 -39.47
N PRO A 11 -32.20 47.37 -38.14
CA PRO A 11 -31.65 46.38 -37.23
C PRO A 11 -32.18 45.02 -37.65
N LEU A 12 -31.31 44.18 -38.21
CA LEU A 12 -31.61 42.77 -38.39
C LEU A 12 -31.90 42.24 -36.99
N LYS A 13 -33.17 41.97 -36.68
CA LYS A 13 -33.55 41.27 -35.45
C LYS A 13 -32.76 39.98 -35.42
N SER A 14 -31.71 39.93 -34.61
CA SER A 14 -30.89 38.74 -34.37
C SER A 14 -31.59 37.79 -33.40
N ASP A 15 -32.84 37.47 -33.73
CA ASP A 15 -33.55 36.42 -33.02
C ASP A 15 -33.10 35.08 -33.62
N PHE A 16 -32.40 34.29 -32.80
CA PHE A 16 -32.05 32.92 -33.16
C PHE A 16 -33.23 32.00 -32.87
N ASP A 17 -33.51 31.09 -33.79
CA ASP A 17 -34.50 30.03 -33.58
C ASP A 17 -34.10 29.15 -32.39
N THR A 18 -35.07 28.81 -31.53
CA THR A 18 -34.83 27.98 -30.35
C THR A 18 -35.12 26.52 -30.65
N VAL A 19 -34.12 25.65 -30.49
CA VAL A 19 -34.21 24.19 -30.67
C VAL A 19 -33.94 23.46 -29.35
N TRP A 20 -34.47 22.24 -29.21
CA TRP A 20 -34.48 21.48 -27.94
C TRP A 20 -33.08 21.18 -27.39
N TYR A 21 -32.08 21.03 -28.27
CA TYR A 21 -30.65 21.06 -27.94
C TYR A 21 -29.99 22.23 -28.68
N GLY A 22 -29.61 23.28 -27.96
CA GLY A 22 -29.01 24.47 -28.53
C GLY A 22 -28.05 25.18 -27.57
N PHE A 23 -27.37 26.20 -28.08
CA PHE A 23 -26.45 27.01 -27.29
C PHE A 23 -27.19 27.83 -26.21
N ARG A 24 -26.53 28.07 -25.09
CA ARG A 24 -27.10 28.87 -24.00
C ARG A 24 -27.27 30.32 -24.46
N ARG A 25 -28.51 30.82 -24.42
CA ARG A 25 -28.87 32.18 -24.89
C ARG A 25 -28.03 33.29 -24.27
N SER A 26 -27.69 33.20 -22.98
CA SER A 26 -26.84 34.19 -22.31
C SER A 26 -25.42 34.22 -22.85
N GLN A 27 -24.84 33.05 -23.14
CA GLN A 27 -23.50 32.93 -23.71
C GLN A 27 -23.46 33.44 -25.15
N VAL A 28 -24.47 33.15 -25.96
CA VAL A 28 -24.59 33.66 -27.33
C VAL A 28 -24.73 35.18 -27.34
N LYS A 29 -25.57 35.75 -26.47
CA LYS A 29 -25.71 37.21 -26.33
C LYS A 29 -24.40 37.88 -25.90
N PHE A 30 -23.69 37.29 -24.94
CA PHE A 30 -22.39 37.80 -24.51
C PHE A 30 -21.38 37.79 -25.66
N TYR A 31 -21.30 36.69 -26.41
CA TYR A 31 -20.38 36.59 -27.54
C TYR A 31 -20.72 37.57 -28.66
N ILE A 32 -22.01 37.76 -29.00
CA ILE A 32 -22.42 38.74 -30.02
C ILE A 32 -22.06 40.15 -29.59
N GLN A 33 -22.35 40.51 -28.34
CA GLN A 33 -22.00 41.82 -27.81
C GLN A 33 -20.48 42.04 -27.83
N GLN A 34 -19.69 41.01 -27.53
CA GLN A 34 -18.24 41.07 -27.68
C GLN A 34 -17.83 41.29 -29.16
N THR A 35 -18.38 40.53 -30.10
CA THR A 35 -18.07 40.70 -31.54
C THR A 35 -18.52 42.05 -32.10
N GLU A 36 -19.65 42.59 -31.66
CA GLU A 36 -20.12 43.93 -32.04
C GLU A 36 -19.18 45.01 -31.53
N ASN A 37 -18.66 44.85 -30.30
CA ASN A 37 -17.64 45.75 -29.75
C ASN A 37 -16.33 45.64 -30.54
N GLU A 38 -15.89 44.43 -30.90
CA GLU A 38 -14.69 44.20 -31.70
C GLU A 38 -14.82 44.81 -33.12
N ILE A 39 -15.97 44.64 -33.79
CA ILE A 39 -16.25 45.24 -35.10
C ILE A 39 -16.25 46.77 -35.01
N ARG A 40 -16.85 47.33 -33.95
CA ARG A 40 -16.85 48.78 -33.73
C ARG A 40 -15.43 49.31 -33.59
N LEU A 41 -14.61 48.66 -32.77
CA LEU A 41 -13.22 49.04 -32.56
C LEU A 41 -12.40 49.00 -33.86
N ILE A 42 -12.54 47.94 -34.66
CA ILE A 42 -11.84 47.81 -35.95
C ILE A 42 -12.33 48.87 -36.94
N THR A 43 -13.61 49.23 -36.90
CA THR A 43 -14.16 50.28 -37.77
C THR A 43 -13.58 51.64 -37.40
N GLU A 44 -13.49 51.96 -36.11
CA GLU A 44 -12.86 53.19 -35.62
C GLU A 44 -11.36 53.26 -35.98
N ASP A 45 -10.64 52.14 -35.87
CA ASP A 45 -9.23 52.06 -36.26
C ASP A 45 -9.04 52.23 -37.77
N ARG A 46 -9.88 51.55 -38.58
CA ARG A 46 -9.89 51.71 -40.04
C ARG A 46 -10.15 53.16 -40.44
N ASP A 47 -11.14 53.79 -39.85
CA ASP A 47 -11.51 55.16 -40.18
C ASP A 47 -10.41 56.16 -39.74
N SER A 48 -9.74 55.88 -38.62
CA SER A 48 -8.55 56.63 -38.17
C SER A 48 -7.37 56.46 -39.15
N ALA A 49 -7.10 55.25 -39.62
CA ALA A 49 -6.05 54.97 -40.61
C ALA A 49 -6.36 55.65 -41.96
N LEU A 50 -7.61 55.62 -42.41
CA LEU A 50 -8.03 56.31 -43.64
C LEU A 50 -7.86 57.83 -43.53
N SER A 51 -8.14 58.43 -42.36
CA SER A 51 -7.86 59.84 -42.11
C SER A 51 -6.36 60.15 -42.20
N GLN A 52 -5.52 59.33 -41.57
CA GLN A 52 -4.06 59.50 -41.60
C GLN A 52 -3.50 59.40 -43.03
N VAL A 53 -3.99 58.45 -43.84
CA VAL A 53 -3.62 58.33 -45.26
C VAL A 53 -4.04 59.58 -46.04
N GLY A 54 -5.24 60.11 -45.77
CA GLY A 54 -5.71 61.35 -46.38
C GLY A 54 -4.82 62.55 -46.06
N ASP A 55 -4.38 62.68 -44.81
CA ASP A 55 -3.52 63.79 -44.38
C ASP A 55 -2.08 63.65 -44.90
N LEU A 56 -1.53 62.44 -44.93
CA LEU A 56 -0.22 62.17 -45.53
C LEU A 56 -0.22 62.46 -47.05
N SER A 57 -1.31 62.14 -47.76
CA SER A 57 -1.44 62.49 -49.17
C SER A 57 -1.40 64.01 -49.38
N LYS A 58 -2.09 64.79 -48.53
CA LYS A 58 -2.06 66.26 -48.60
C LYS A 58 -0.66 66.80 -48.34
N GLN A 59 0.05 66.28 -47.33
CA GLN A 59 1.41 66.69 -47.02
C GLN A 59 2.38 66.39 -48.17
N LEU A 60 2.21 65.24 -48.83
CA LEU A 60 3.02 64.84 -49.96
C LEU A 60 2.78 65.74 -51.17
N ASP A 61 1.52 66.09 -51.47
CA ASP A 61 1.19 67.03 -52.54
C ASP A 61 1.71 68.44 -52.26
N GLN A 62 1.63 68.89 -51.00
CA GLN A 62 2.22 70.16 -50.57
C GLN A 62 3.74 70.16 -50.74
N ALA A 63 4.44 69.13 -50.26
CA ALA A 63 5.90 69.04 -50.38
C ALA A 63 6.34 68.99 -51.86
N ARG A 64 5.57 68.33 -52.73
CA ARG A 64 5.82 68.33 -54.18
C ARG A 64 5.68 69.72 -54.78
N ALA A 65 4.65 70.48 -54.40
CA ALA A 65 4.47 71.85 -54.87
C ALA A 65 5.58 72.78 -54.38
N GLU A 66 6.03 72.62 -53.12
CA GLU A 66 7.15 73.37 -52.57
C GLU A 66 8.46 73.07 -53.31
N ILE A 67 8.78 71.79 -53.56
CA ILE A 67 9.95 71.40 -54.35
C ILE A 67 9.91 72.02 -55.75
N GLU A 68 8.75 72.02 -56.41
CA GLU A 68 8.62 72.63 -57.74
C GLU A 68 8.87 74.14 -57.70
N SER A 69 8.33 74.83 -56.69
CA SER A 69 8.55 76.27 -56.51
C SER A 69 10.03 76.60 -56.22
N LEU A 70 10.71 75.80 -55.41
CA LEU A 70 12.13 75.96 -55.08
C LEU A 70 13.01 75.69 -56.30
N LYS A 71 12.64 74.72 -57.14
CA LYS A 71 13.34 74.46 -58.41
C LYS A 71 13.23 75.64 -59.36
N VAL A 72 12.03 76.21 -59.52
CA VAL A 72 11.84 77.41 -60.37
C VAL A 72 12.67 78.58 -59.86
N GLN A 73 12.66 78.84 -58.54
CA GLN A 73 13.47 79.89 -57.93
C GLN A 73 14.98 79.66 -58.12
N LEU A 74 15.44 78.41 -57.97
CA LEU A 74 16.83 78.05 -58.19
C LEU A 74 17.24 78.25 -59.65
N ASP A 75 16.40 77.84 -60.59
CA ASP A 75 16.63 78.03 -62.03
C ASP A 75 16.66 79.52 -62.40
N GLU A 76 15.83 80.35 -61.78
CA GLU A 76 15.87 81.81 -61.93
C GLU A 76 17.17 82.41 -61.36
N GLN A 77 17.58 82.01 -60.15
CA GLN A 77 18.83 82.49 -59.54
C GLN A 77 20.07 82.03 -60.31
N ALA A 78 20.09 80.79 -60.79
CA ALA A 78 21.17 80.23 -61.59
C ALA A 78 21.28 80.88 -62.98
N ARG A 79 20.17 81.39 -63.54
CA ARG A 79 20.14 82.16 -64.81
C ARG A 79 20.71 83.56 -64.69
N THR A 80 20.94 84.08 -63.49
CA THR A 80 21.67 85.33 -63.25
C THR A 80 23.07 85.09 -62.69
N PRO A 81 24.03 84.54 -63.46
CA PRO A 81 25.42 84.64 -63.07
C PRO A 81 25.85 86.10 -63.23
N ILE A 82 26.17 86.75 -62.13
CA ILE A 82 26.83 88.05 -62.14
C ILE A 82 28.20 87.85 -62.80
N ASP A 83 28.41 88.50 -63.95
CA ASP A 83 29.68 88.45 -64.67
C ASP A 83 30.82 88.99 -63.79
N ALA A 84 31.84 88.16 -63.54
CA ALA A 84 32.99 88.48 -62.71
C ALA A 84 33.87 89.61 -63.29
N ALA A 85 33.69 89.96 -64.57
CA ALA A 85 34.34 91.11 -65.19
C ALA A 85 33.66 92.45 -64.87
N ALA A 86 32.39 92.46 -64.45
CA ALA A 86 31.65 93.66 -64.05
C ALA A 86 31.88 94.04 -62.58
N LEU A 87 32.52 93.17 -61.78
CA LEU A 87 32.88 93.45 -60.40
C LEU A 87 34.05 94.45 -60.34
N THR A 88 33.84 95.58 -59.68
CA THR A 88 34.89 96.54 -59.34
C THR A 88 36.02 95.82 -58.57
N ASP A 89 37.26 96.27 -58.73
CA ASP A 89 38.47 95.65 -58.15
C ASP A 89 38.45 95.51 -56.61
N ARG A 90 37.57 96.29 -55.94
CA ARG A 90 37.24 96.18 -54.52
C ARG A 90 36.40 94.94 -54.19
N LEU A 91 35.39 94.61 -55.00
CA LEU A 91 34.54 93.44 -54.82
C LEU A 91 35.33 92.14 -55.03
N ARG A 92 36.29 92.12 -55.97
CA ARG A 92 37.21 91.00 -56.16
C ARG A 92 38.06 90.71 -54.92
N ARG A 93 38.52 91.76 -54.22
CA ARG A 93 39.26 91.61 -52.95
C ARG A 93 38.36 91.15 -51.81
N MET A 94 37.13 91.65 -51.72
CA MET A 94 36.14 91.14 -50.77
C MET A 94 35.81 89.67 -50.99
N VAL A 95 35.66 89.22 -52.24
CA VAL A 95 35.40 87.80 -52.55
C VAL A 95 36.58 86.94 -52.15
N ARG A 96 37.82 87.36 -52.41
CA ARG A 96 39.01 86.64 -51.94
C ARG A 96 39.07 86.58 -50.42
N LEU A 97 38.84 87.70 -49.74
CA LEU A 97 38.83 87.75 -48.28
C LEU A 97 37.71 86.86 -47.68
N ALA A 98 36.52 86.85 -48.28
CA ALA A 98 35.45 85.97 -47.88
C ALA A 98 35.77 84.49 -48.15
N GLN A 99 36.49 84.19 -49.23
CA GLN A 99 36.95 82.82 -49.52
C GLN A 99 38.02 82.38 -48.51
N ASP A 100 38.94 83.27 -48.14
CA ASP A 100 39.95 83.03 -47.13
C ASP A 100 39.30 82.82 -45.74
N GLU A 101 38.35 83.69 -45.38
CA GLU A 101 37.56 83.56 -44.13
C GLU A 101 36.72 82.27 -44.12
N ALA A 102 36.12 81.88 -45.25
CA ALA A 102 35.41 80.61 -45.36
C ALA A 102 36.36 79.40 -45.18
N ASN A 103 37.56 79.46 -45.77
CA ASN A 103 38.57 78.41 -45.58
C ASN A 103 39.04 78.33 -44.12
N GLU A 104 39.20 79.46 -43.45
CA GLU A 104 39.54 79.49 -42.02
C GLU A 104 38.42 78.91 -41.14
N VAL A 105 37.17 79.24 -41.42
CA VAL A 105 36.01 78.66 -40.70
C VAL A 105 35.92 77.15 -40.92
N VAL A 106 36.13 76.67 -42.15
CA VAL A 106 36.14 75.24 -42.44
C VAL A 106 37.30 74.53 -41.72
N ALA A 107 38.51 75.10 -41.77
CA ALA A 107 39.67 74.52 -41.09
C ALA A 107 39.48 74.50 -39.56
N ALA A 108 38.92 75.57 -38.98
CA ALA A 108 38.59 75.62 -37.56
C ALA A 108 37.51 74.61 -37.17
N ALA A 109 36.46 74.47 -37.99
CA ALA A 109 35.39 73.48 -37.77
C ALA A 109 35.92 72.03 -37.89
N GLN A 110 36.82 71.77 -38.84
CA GLN A 110 37.48 70.46 -38.99
C GLN A 110 38.36 70.14 -37.77
N ALA A 111 39.21 71.07 -37.34
CA ALA A 111 40.05 70.88 -36.16
C ALA A 111 39.20 70.67 -34.88
N ALA A 112 38.12 71.42 -34.71
CA ALA A 112 37.18 71.22 -33.59
C ALA A 112 36.53 69.82 -33.64
N SER A 113 36.10 69.38 -34.82
CA SER A 113 35.50 68.06 -35.02
C SER A 113 36.48 66.92 -34.73
N GLU A 114 37.74 67.05 -35.19
CA GLU A 114 38.80 66.07 -34.92
C GLU A 114 39.11 66.00 -33.42
N HIS A 115 39.18 67.14 -32.73
CA HIS A 115 39.37 67.16 -31.28
C HIS A 115 38.20 66.55 -30.51
N GLU A 116 36.96 66.80 -30.93
CA GLU A 116 35.77 66.19 -30.33
C GLU A 116 35.72 64.68 -30.58
N TRP A 117 36.07 64.24 -31.80
CA TRP A 117 36.16 62.82 -32.12
C TRP A 117 37.25 62.13 -31.30
N ALA A 118 38.46 62.67 -31.26
CA ALA A 118 39.54 62.10 -30.45
C ALA A 118 39.16 61.98 -28.97
N ARG A 119 38.47 62.99 -28.41
CA ARG A 119 37.95 62.94 -27.03
C ARG A 119 36.88 61.85 -26.87
N SER A 120 35.94 61.75 -27.80
CA SER A 120 34.90 60.73 -27.76
C SER A 120 35.47 59.32 -27.90
N GLU A 121 36.50 59.14 -28.73
CA GLU A 121 37.16 57.85 -28.92
C GLU A 121 37.94 57.44 -27.68
N GLN A 122 38.65 58.37 -27.04
CA GLN A 122 39.30 58.14 -25.74
C GLN A 122 38.28 57.75 -24.67
N ALA A 123 37.16 58.48 -24.55
CA ALA A 123 36.11 58.15 -23.60
C ALA A 123 35.49 56.77 -23.87
N ALA A 124 35.28 56.40 -25.14
CA ALA A 124 34.79 55.08 -25.51
C ALA A 124 35.81 53.97 -25.20
N ALA A 125 37.11 54.22 -25.42
CA ALA A 125 38.18 53.29 -25.11
C ALA A 125 38.29 53.04 -23.60
N GLU A 126 38.26 54.09 -22.78
CA GLU A 126 38.25 53.97 -21.32
C GLU A 126 37.05 53.17 -20.82
N LEU A 127 35.87 53.41 -21.40
CA LEU A 127 34.65 52.70 -21.03
C LEU A 127 34.75 51.20 -21.39
N ARG A 128 35.29 50.88 -22.57
CA ARG A 128 35.54 49.49 -22.99
C ARG A 128 36.51 48.79 -22.05
N GLU A 129 37.63 49.43 -21.70
CA GLU A 129 38.61 48.86 -20.78
C GLU A 129 38.01 48.59 -19.40
N ARG A 130 37.18 49.52 -18.89
CA ARG A 130 36.46 49.32 -17.61
C ARG A 130 35.48 48.14 -17.69
N TYR A 131 34.73 48.02 -18.78
CA TYR A 131 33.82 46.89 -18.95
C TYR A 131 34.56 45.56 -19.12
N GLU A 132 35.66 45.54 -19.85
CA GLU A 132 36.50 44.35 -19.99
C GLU A 132 37.03 43.88 -18.62
N LYS A 133 37.51 44.81 -17.79
CA LYS A 133 37.92 44.52 -16.39
C LYS A 133 36.77 43.97 -15.55
N LEU A 134 35.61 44.61 -15.57
CA LEU A 134 34.42 44.16 -14.84
C LEU A 134 33.95 42.76 -15.27
N VAL A 135 33.99 42.47 -16.58
CA VAL A 135 33.65 41.14 -17.11
C VAL A 135 34.67 40.10 -16.66
N ALA A 136 35.97 40.43 -16.72
CA ALA A 136 37.03 39.54 -16.25
C ALA A 136 36.90 39.22 -14.76
N GLU A 137 36.66 40.22 -13.91
CA GLU A 137 36.42 40.04 -12.48
C GLU A 137 35.18 39.17 -12.20
N ALA A 138 34.09 39.39 -12.95
CA ALA A 138 32.88 38.58 -12.83
C ALA A 138 33.10 37.11 -13.25
N ASP A 139 33.90 36.89 -14.29
CA ASP A 139 34.26 35.54 -14.76
C ASP A 139 35.20 34.84 -13.76
N GLU A 140 36.15 35.55 -13.17
CA GLU A 140 37.00 35.03 -12.09
C GLU A 140 36.18 34.63 -10.88
N TRP A 141 35.27 35.50 -10.43
CA TRP A 141 34.37 35.20 -9.32
C TRP A 141 33.49 33.98 -9.61
N ARG A 142 32.97 33.86 -10.84
CA ARG A 142 32.19 32.69 -11.27
C ARG A 142 33.02 31.41 -11.19
N ARG A 143 34.24 31.41 -11.73
CA ARG A 143 35.15 30.25 -11.69
C ARG A 143 35.49 29.84 -10.26
N GLN A 144 35.82 30.81 -9.40
CA GLN A 144 36.12 30.55 -7.99
C GLN A 144 34.91 29.97 -7.26
N SER A 145 33.71 30.52 -7.47
CA SER A 145 32.48 30.02 -6.86
C SER A 145 32.15 28.59 -7.34
N GLU A 146 32.33 28.31 -8.63
CA GLU A 146 32.14 26.97 -9.19
C GLU A 146 33.15 25.95 -8.64
N GLN A 147 34.41 26.35 -8.47
CA GLN A 147 35.45 25.52 -7.85
C GLN A 147 35.09 25.21 -6.40
N GLN A 148 34.78 26.23 -5.59
CA GLN A 148 34.36 26.05 -4.20
C GLN A 148 33.13 25.15 -4.09
N ARG A 149 32.12 25.36 -4.94
CA ARG A 149 30.92 24.51 -5.00
C ARG A 149 31.27 23.08 -5.39
N GLY A 150 32.17 22.90 -6.36
CA GLY A 150 32.66 21.59 -6.78
C GLY A 150 33.38 20.85 -5.66
N GLU A 151 34.26 21.53 -4.93
CA GLU A 151 34.98 20.98 -3.79
C GLU A 151 34.05 20.60 -2.64
N MET A 152 33.09 21.46 -2.29
CA MET A 152 32.08 21.16 -1.27
C MET A 152 31.22 19.96 -1.66
N LEU A 153 30.82 19.87 -2.94
CA LEU A 153 30.09 18.71 -3.46
C LEU A 153 30.93 17.43 -3.46
N ALA A 154 32.24 17.52 -3.74
CA ALA A 154 33.14 16.38 -3.66
C ALA A 154 33.27 15.88 -2.21
N ARG A 155 33.55 16.77 -1.25
CA ARG A 155 33.66 16.43 0.18
C ARG A 155 32.37 15.82 0.72
N THR A 156 31.23 16.45 0.46
CA THR A 156 29.93 15.91 0.90
C THR A 156 29.61 14.55 0.28
N ARG A 157 29.99 14.31 -0.99
CA ARG A 157 29.86 12.99 -1.61
C ARG A 157 30.76 11.95 -0.93
N GLU A 158 32.00 12.29 -0.60
CA GLU A 158 32.92 11.41 0.11
C GLU A 158 32.40 11.07 1.51
N GLU A 159 31.90 12.06 2.26
CA GLU A 159 31.29 11.88 3.58
C GLU A 159 30.05 10.97 3.53
N VAL A 160 29.15 11.21 2.56
CA VAL A 160 27.96 10.36 2.37
C VAL A 160 28.35 8.93 1.99
N GLN A 161 29.37 8.75 1.16
CA GLN A 161 29.88 7.41 0.82
C GLN A 161 30.52 6.72 2.02
N ALA A 162 31.28 7.44 2.85
CA ALA A 162 31.85 6.91 4.08
C ALA A 162 30.74 6.47 5.05
N MET A 163 29.77 7.34 5.31
CA MET A 163 28.62 7.05 6.17
C MET A 163 27.80 5.86 5.64
N ALA A 164 27.61 5.75 4.32
CA ALA A 164 26.92 4.62 3.71
C ALA A 164 27.68 3.30 3.92
N ARG A 165 29.01 3.30 3.78
CA ARG A 165 29.86 2.12 4.04
C ARG A 165 29.82 1.72 5.51
N GLU A 166 29.90 2.69 6.42
CA GLU A 166 29.80 2.46 7.87
C GLU A 166 28.44 1.90 8.26
N ALA A 167 27.35 2.44 7.70
CA ALA A 167 26.00 1.94 7.92
C ALA A 167 25.84 0.50 7.40
N GLU A 168 26.39 0.18 6.23
CA GLU A 168 26.37 -1.18 5.68
C GLU A 168 27.17 -2.15 6.56
N GLN A 169 28.34 -1.76 7.05
CA GLN A 169 29.13 -2.57 7.99
C GLN A 169 28.39 -2.80 9.31
N CYS A 170 27.77 -1.77 9.88
CA CYS A 170 26.95 -1.89 11.08
C CYS A 170 25.77 -2.84 10.86
N ARG A 171 25.08 -2.74 9.72
CA ARG A 171 24.00 -3.66 9.36
C ARG A 171 24.49 -5.10 9.28
N ARG A 172 25.57 -5.36 8.53
CA ARG A 172 26.15 -6.70 8.42
C ARG A 172 26.53 -7.28 9.78
N ARG A 173 27.14 -6.47 10.65
CA ARG A 173 27.50 -6.91 12.02
C ARG A 173 26.27 -7.28 12.84
N LEU A 174 25.23 -6.45 12.81
CA LEU A 174 23.98 -6.73 13.53
C LEU A 174 23.26 -7.95 12.97
N ASP A 175 23.28 -8.14 11.65
CA ASP A 175 22.71 -9.31 11.00
C ASP A 175 23.45 -10.59 11.41
N THR A 176 24.79 -10.58 11.42
CA THR A 176 25.59 -11.72 11.90
C THR A 176 25.37 -12.00 13.38
N GLU A 177 25.34 -10.97 14.24
CA GLU A 177 25.06 -11.15 15.67
C GLU A 177 23.65 -11.71 15.90
N ALA A 178 22.67 -11.28 15.10
CA ALA A 178 21.30 -11.79 15.20
C ALA A 178 21.19 -13.24 14.73
N GLU A 179 21.92 -13.63 13.68
CA GLU A 179 22.03 -15.03 13.22
C GLU A 179 22.69 -15.92 14.26
N GLU A 180 23.79 -15.48 14.85
CA GLU A 180 24.46 -16.19 15.95
C GLU A 180 23.52 -16.37 17.15
N ARG A 181 22.75 -15.33 17.54
CA ARG A 181 21.77 -15.46 18.62
C ARG A 181 20.64 -16.42 18.25
N ARG A 182 20.13 -16.38 17.02
CA ARG A 182 19.08 -17.31 16.56
C ARG A 182 19.57 -18.76 16.62
N THR A 183 20.75 -19.04 16.09
CA THR A 183 21.34 -20.39 16.11
C THR A 183 21.62 -20.88 17.53
N GLN A 184 22.08 -20.01 18.44
CA GLN A 184 22.25 -20.37 19.86
C GLN A 184 20.93 -20.74 20.52
N VAL A 185 19.88 -19.92 20.32
CA VAL A 185 18.55 -20.20 20.87
C VAL A 185 17.96 -21.48 20.30
N GLU A 186 18.12 -21.72 18.99
CA GLU A 186 17.71 -22.97 18.34
C GLU A 186 18.43 -24.18 18.93
N TYR A 187 19.75 -24.10 19.11
CA TYR A 187 20.54 -25.17 19.72
C TYR A 187 20.11 -25.46 21.17
N ASP A 188 19.98 -24.43 22.00
CA ASP A 188 19.55 -24.58 23.40
C ASP A 188 18.12 -25.14 23.49
N PHE A 189 17.24 -24.72 22.58
CA PHE A 189 15.89 -25.25 22.48
C PHE A 189 15.91 -26.73 22.08
N GLU A 190 16.70 -27.12 21.09
CA GLU A 190 16.83 -28.52 20.67
C GLU A 190 17.35 -29.40 21.80
N VAL A 191 18.38 -28.95 22.53
CA VAL A 191 18.94 -29.67 23.68
C VAL A 191 17.90 -29.81 24.79
N SER A 192 17.23 -28.72 25.18
CA SER A 192 16.22 -28.76 26.24
C SER A 192 15.00 -29.60 25.86
N MET A 193 14.57 -29.56 24.60
CA MET A 193 13.48 -30.39 24.10
C MET A 193 13.87 -31.85 23.97
N ALA A 194 15.11 -32.16 23.58
CA ALA A 194 15.62 -33.52 23.58
C ALA A 194 15.64 -34.12 25.00
N ALA A 195 16.15 -33.38 25.98
CA ALA A 195 16.14 -33.79 27.38
C ALA A 195 14.71 -34.04 27.90
N ARG A 196 13.77 -33.11 27.65
CA ARG A 196 12.35 -33.28 28.01
C ARG A 196 11.71 -34.48 27.33
N ARG A 197 12.02 -34.75 26.06
CA ARG A 197 11.53 -35.93 25.34
C ARG A 197 12.08 -37.22 25.95
N GLU A 198 13.35 -37.27 26.31
CA GLU A 198 13.96 -38.43 26.96
C GLU A 198 13.35 -38.69 28.34
N GLU A 199 13.18 -37.65 29.16
CA GLU A 199 12.50 -37.74 30.45
C GLU A 199 11.05 -38.23 30.32
N ALA A 200 10.29 -37.68 29.36
CA ALA A 200 8.93 -38.12 29.09
C ALA A 200 8.88 -39.59 28.64
N MET A 201 9.79 -40.02 27.75
CA MET A 201 9.91 -41.42 27.33
C MET A 201 10.27 -42.34 28.51
N ARG A 202 11.16 -41.91 29.40
CA ARG A 202 11.50 -42.66 30.62
C ARG A 202 10.30 -42.81 31.56
N ILE A 203 9.58 -41.73 31.85
CA ILE A 203 8.38 -41.76 32.70
C ILE A 203 7.32 -42.67 32.09
N GLN A 204 7.12 -42.61 30.77
CA GLN A 204 6.18 -43.48 30.08
C GLN A 204 6.62 -44.95 30.14
N ALA A 205 7.89 -45.25 29.89
CA ALA A 205 8.43 -46.61 30.01
C ALA A 205 8.28 -47.16 31.44
N GLU A 206 8.54 -46.34 32.46
CA GLU A 206 8.34 -46.72 33.87
C GLU A 206 6.87 -46.98 34.20
N ARG A 207 5.95 -46.16 33.70
CA ARG A 207 4.49 -46.36 33.86
C ARG A 207 4.04 -47.63 33.15
N GLU A 208 4.49 -47.86 31.92
CA GLU A 208 4.18 -49.07 31.16
C GLU A 208 4.73 -50.32 31.86
N GLN A 209 5.95 -50.25 32.40
CA GLN A 209 6.54 -51.37 33.15
C GLN A 209 5.76 -51.66 34.42
N LYS A 210 5.44 -50.63 35.23
CA LYS A 210 4.60 -50.80 36.44
C LYS A 210 3.23 -51.38 36.09
N SER A 211 2.60 -50.88 35.03
CA SER A 211 1.31 -51.40 34.54
C SER A 211 1.41 -52.86 34.11
N ARG A 212 2.47 -53.24 33.38
CA ARG A 212 2.75 -54.63 32.99
C ARG A 212 2.98 -55.53 34.19
N ASP A 213 3.77 -55.08 35.17
CA ASP A 213 4.07 -55.84 36.38
C ASP A 213 2.80 -56.07 37.23
N GLU A 214 1.96 -55.04 37.37
CA GLU A 214 0.66 -55.18 38.05
C GLU A 214 -0.30 -56.09 37.28
N ALA A 215 -0.38 -55.98 35.95
CA ALA A 215 -1.20 -56.87 35.14
C ALA A 215 -0.72 -58.32 35.27
N GLN A 216 0.59 -58.57 35.23
CA GLN A 216 1.16 -59.89 35.47
C GLN A 216 0.86 -60.40 36.89
N ARG A 217 0.94 -59.53 37.90
CA ARG A 217 0.60 -59.90 39.28
C ARG A 217 -0.87 -60.31 39.40
N ARG A 218 -1.80 -59.51 38.86
CA ARG A 218 -3.24 -59.82 38.85
C ARG A 218 -3.52 -61.14 38.13
N VAL A 219 -2.86 -61.38 36.98
CA VAL A 219 -2.99 -62.65 36.25
C VAL A 219 -2.49 -63.81 37.11
N ARG A 220 -1.32 -63.71 37.76
CA ARG A 220 -0.78 -64.75 38.63
C ARG A 220 -1.67 -65.02 39.86
N GLU A 221 -2.18 -63.97 40.50
CA GLU A 221 -3.10 -64.06 41.62
C GLU A 221 -4.41 -64.75 41.21
N ALA A 222 -4.99 -64.33 40.08
CA ALA A 222 -6.21 -64.92 39.53
C ALA A 222 -6.01 -66.38 39.11
N THR A 223 -4.88 -66.74 38.49
CA THR A 223 -4.58 -68.14 38.15
C THR A 223 -4.39 -68.99 39.40
N ALA A 224 -3.68 -68.49 40.41
CA ALA A 224 -3.50 -69.20 41.67
C ALA A 224 -4.83 -69.39 42.41
N GLU A 225 -5.71 -68.40 42.40
CA GLU A 225 -7.04 -68.50 43.00
C GLU A 225 -7.97 -69.44 42.21
N ALA A 226 -7.91 -69.40 40.88
CA ALA A 226 -8.61 -70.36 40.02
C ALA A 226 -8.12 -71.79 40.30
N GLU A 227 -6.81 -72.01 40.42
CA GLU A 227 -6.25 -73.31 40.81
C GLU A 227 -6.69 -73.74 42.20
N ARG A 228 -6.75 -72.83 43.19
CA ARG A 228 -7.28 -73.15 44.52
C ARG A 228 -8.74 -73.60 44.44
N ARG A 229 -9.60 -72.85 43.74
CA ARG A 229 -11.01 -73.23 43.54
C ARG A 229 -11.17 -74.55 42.81
N MET A 230 -10.34 -74.81 41.80
CA MET A 230 -10.34 -76.10 41.10
C MET A 230 -9.96 -77.24 42.05
N ARG A 231 -8.91 -77.08 42.86
CA ARG A 231 -8.52 -78.09 43.87
C ARG A 231 -9.60 -78.32 44.91
N GLU A 232 -10.21 -77.26 45.44
CA GLU A 232 -11.33 -77.37 46.38
C GLU A 232 -12.55 -78.07 45.75
N ALA A 233 -12.85 -77.76 44.48
CA ALA A 233 -13.91 -78.42 43.73
C ALA A 233 -13.60 -79.90 43.45
N ASP A 234 -12.35 -80.23 43.12
CA ASP A 234 -11.86 -81.60 42.94
C ASP A 234 -11.96 -82.39 44.25
N GLU A 235 -11.50 -81.81 45.37
CA GLU A 235 -11.63 -82.40 46.71
C GLU A 235 -13.10 -82.61 47.11
N TYR A 236 -13.97 -81.63 46.83
CA TYR A 236 -15.40 -81.77 47.07
C TYR A 236 -16.01 -82.86 46.19
N ALA A 237 -15.65 -82.92 44.90
CA ALA A 237 -16.08 -83.97 43.99
C ALA A 237 -15.62 -85.36 44.45
N GLU A 238 -14.37 -85.50 44.91
CA GLU A 238 -13.86 -86.72 45.52
C GLU A 238 -14.64 -87.10 46.78
N SER A 239 -14.93 -86.13 47.67
CA SER A 239 -15.70 -86.38 48.89
C SER A 239 -17.13 -86.84 48.57
N MET A 240 -17.77 -86.24 47.56
CA MET A 240 -19.09 -86.62 47.08
C MET A 240 -19.07 -88.02 46.44
N LEU A 241 -18.02 -88.35 45.67
CA LEU A 241 -17.83 -89.69 45.14
C LEU A 241 -17.67 -90.73 46.26
N ARG A 242 -16.88 -90.43 47.30
CA ARG A 242 -16.75 -91.30 48.49
C ARG A 242 -18.08 -91.46 49.21
N MET A 243 -18.82 -90.36 49.45
CA MET A 243 -20.13 -90.42 50.10
C MET A 243 -21.14 -91.22 49.27
N ARG A 244 -21.13 -91.09 47.93
CA ARG A 244 -21.96 -91.93 47.04
C ARG A 244 -21.56 -93.40 47.11
N GLN A 245 -20.27 -93.71 47.20
CA GLN A 245 -19.80 -95.09 47.40
C GLN A 245 -20.29 -95.64 48.75
N ASP A 246 -20.14 -94.88 49.83
CA ASP A 246 -20.63 -95.21 51.17
C ASP A 246 -22.16 -95.44 51.18
N VAL A 247 -22.92 -94.54 50.55
CA VAL A 247 -24.38 -94.70 50.42
C VAL A 247 -24.71 -95.92 49.56
N ALA A 248 -24.00 -96.17 48.47
CA ALA A 248 -24.20 -97.36 47.65
C ALA A 248 -23.87 -98.65 48.42
N GLU A 249 -22.87 -98.62 49.31
CA GLU A 249 -22.55 -99.71 50.22
C GLU A 249 -23.62 -99.90 51.30
N ARG A 250 -24.12 -98.81 51.92
CA ARG A 250 -25.23 -98.87 52.89
C ARG A 250 -26.53 -99.35 52.26
N VAL A 251 -26.83 -98.96 51.02
CA VAL A 251 -27.98 -99.47 50.26
C VAL A 251 -27.78 -100.96 49.95
N ARG A 252 -26.57 -101.39 49.54
CA ARG A 252 -26.26 -102.82 49.37
C ARG A 252 -26.39 -103.60 50.69
N ALA A 253 -25.93 -103.04 51.80
CA ALA A 253 -26.07 -103.65 53.12
C ALA A 253 -27.53 -103.70 53.59
N ALA A 254 -28.32 -102.65 53.37
CA ALA A 254 -29.75 -102.63 53.66
C ALA A 254 -30.53 -103.62 52.77
N GLN A 255 -30.16 -103.76 51.49
CA GLN A 255 -30.69 -104.79 50.60
C GLN A 255 -30.29 -106.20 51.06
N GLN A 256 -29.09 -106.41 51.61
CA GLN A 256 -28.70 -107.69 52.21
C GLN A 256 -29.48 -107.99 53.50
N VAL A 257 -29.75 -106.97 54.34
CA VAL A 257 -30.59 -107.10 55.55
C VAL A 257 -32.05 -107.38 55.18
N LEU A 258 -32.59 -106.74 54.15
CA LEU A 258 -33.91 -107.05 53.61
C LEU A 258 -33.95 -108.46 53.00
N ALA A 259 -32.94 -108.86 52.22
CA ALA A 259 -32.84 -110.21 51.66
C ALA A 259 -32.68 -111.32 52.73
N THR A 260 -32.17 -110.97 53.92
CA THR A 260 -32.08 -111.88 55.07
C THR A 260 -33.31 -111.86 55.98
N ALA A 261 -34.15 -110.82 55.91
CA ALA A 261 -35.45 -110.75 56.56
C ALA A 261 -36.61 -111.29 55.69
N GLU A 262 -36.44 -111.34 54.37
CA GLU A 262 -37.42 -111.87 53.41
C GLU A 262 -37.79 -113.36 53.64
N PRO A 263 -36.88 -114.27 54.06
CA PRO A 263 -37.27 -115.64 54.41
C PRO A 263 -37.85 -115.78 55.84
N LEU A 264 -37.91 -114.70 56.65
CA LEU A 264 -38.48 -114.71 58.01
C LEU A 264 -39.90 -114.11 58.09
N LEU A 265 -40.38 -113.45 57.04
CA LEU A 265 -41.75 -112.91 56.96
C LEU A 265 -42.68 -113.70 56.03
N ALA A 266 -42.18 -114.70 55.31
CA ALA A 266 -42.98 -115.55 54.41
C ALA A 266 -43.58 -116.81 55.06
N ALA A 267 -43.51 -116.94 56.39
CA ALA A 267 -44.06 -118.09 57.12
C ALA A 267 -44.68 -117.67 58.46
N THR A 268 -45.80 -116.95 58.42
CA THR A 268 -46.96 -117.10 59.32
C THR A 268 -48.08 -116.21 58.79
N GLU A 269 -49.03 -116.83 58.09
CA GLU A 269 -50.33 -116.23 57.79
C GLU A 269 -51.13 -116.05 59.08
N ALA A 270 -51.82 -114.91 59.23
CA ALA A 270 -53.28 -114.84 59.39
C ALA A 270 -53.75 -113.55 60.07
N GLY A 271 -54.52 -112.74 59.32
CA GLY A 271 -55.72 -112.06 59.80
C GLY A 271 -55.57 -110.73 60.56
N ALA A 272 -56.08 -109.65 59.97
CA ALA A 272 -57.24 -108.89 60.48
C ALA A 272 -57.43 -107.55 59.73
N ALA A 273 -58.69 -107.17 59.57
CA ALA A 273 -59.19 -105.98 58.89
C ALA A 273 -59.31 -104.74 59.81
N SER A 274 -59.22 -103.54 59.23
CA SER A 274 -60.02 -102.31 59.51
C SER A 274 -59.50 -101.22 58.54
N ALA A 275 -60.27 -100.40 57.82
CA ALA A 275 -61.47 -99.61 58.11
C ALA A 275 -61.23 -98.43 59.09
N GLU A 276 -60.97 -97.27 58.48
CA GLU A 276 -61.30 -95.88 58.87
C GLU A 276 -60.55 -95.12 59.99
N ALA A 277 -60.08 -93.93 59.57
CA ALA A 277 -60.23 -92.57 60.16
C ALA A 277 -59.13 -91.91 61.02
N ASP A 278 -58.85 -90.66 60.60
CA ASP A 278 -58.33 -89.45 61.27
C ASP A 278 -56.84 -89.36 61.67
N GLY A 279 -56.10 -88.26 61.48
CA GLY A 279 -56.39 -86.90 60.96
C GLY A 279 -55.30 -85.90 61.39
N TYR A 280 -55.17 -84.78 60.65
CA TYR A 280 -54.42 -83.51 60.90
C TYR A 280 -52.96 -83.37 60.34
N VAL A 281 -52.69 -82.77 59.15
CA VAL A 281 -52.70 -81.34 58.66
C VAL A 281 -51.32 -80.65 58.89
N ALA A 282 -50.65 -79.93 57.97
CA ALA A 282 -51.09 -78.95 56.94
C ALA A 282 -50.06 -78.84 55.76
N GLU A 283 -50.48 -78.79 54.49
CA GLU A 283 -50.60 -77.59 53.60
C GLU A 283 -49.27 -77.04 53.03
N VAL A 284 -49.06 -76.69 51.74
CA VAL A 284 -49.85 -76.68 50.49
C VAL A 284 -48.90 -76.87 49.31
N VAL A 285 -49.50 -77.41 48.25
CA VAL A 285 -49.03 -77.83 46.93
C VAL A 285 -48.61 -76.68 45.99
N HIS A 286 -47.69 -77.02 45.08
CA HIS A 286 -47.45 -76.51 43.72
C HIS A 286 -48.32 -75.35 43.22
N SER A 287 -47.69 -74.36 42.57
CA SER A 287 -47.60 -74.28 41.09
C SER A 287 -47.30 -72.85 40.62
N GLY A 288 -46.40 -72.74 39.63
CA GLY A 288 -46.57 -71.83 38.49
C GLY A 288 -46.27 -70.34 38.65
N GLN A 289 -45.45 -69.84 37.71
CA GLN A 289 -45.25 -68.44 37.30
C GLN A 289 -44.31 -67.56 38.16
N VAL A 290 -43.17 -67.23 37.53
CA VAL A 290 -42.35 -66.06 37.89
C VAL A 290 -42.57 -65.01 36.80
N PRO A 291 -43.17 -63.84 37.10
CA PRO A 291 -43.19 -62.73 36.18
C PRO A 291 -41.95 -61.86 36.34
N SER A 292 -41.53 -61.32 35.19
CA SER A 292 -40.56 -60.25 35.02
C SER A 292 -40.91 -59.02 35.86
N GLY A 293 -39.94 -58.46 36.56
CA GLY A 293 -40.08 -57.21 37.31
C GLY A 293 -38.73 -56.51 37.45
N GLU A 294 -38.70 -55.27 36.99
CA GLU A 294 -37.55 -54.39 36.76
C GLU A 294 -36.64 -54.21 37.98
N LEU A 295 -35.34 -54.43 37.79
CA LEU A 295 -34.31 -54.03 38.74
C LEU A 295 -33.83 -52.61 38.41
N SER A 296 -34.14 -51.70 39.32
CA SER A 296 -33.73 -50.29 39.36
C SER A 296 -32.21 -50.13 39.31
N VAL A 297 -31.72 -49.49 38.24
CA VAL A 297 -30.32 -49.05 38.05
C VAL A 297 -30.02 -47.86 38.98
N PRO A 298 -28.86 -47.81 39.67
CA PRO A 298 -28.45 -46.63 40.43
C PRO A 298 -28.14 -45.43 39.52
N LYS A 299 -28.61 -44.25 39.92
CA LYS A 299 -28.51 -42.97 39.18
C LYS A 299 -27.07 -42.60 38.81
N GLN A 300 -26.93 -42.13 37.57
CA GLN A 300 -25.77 -41.42 37.04
C GLN A 300 -25.35 -40.27 37.94
N ARG A 301 -24.05 -40.15 38.13
CA ARG A 301 -23.36 -38.97 38.64
C ARG A 301 -23.48 -37.87 37.59
N ASP A 302 -23.92 -36.69 38.01
CA ASP A 302 -24.17 -35.52 37.18
C ASP A 302 -22.96 -35.16 36.31
N GLU A 303 -23.22 -34.92 35.01
CA GLU A 303 -22.27 -34.31 34.09
C GLU A 303 -22.04 -32.86 34.52
N GLU A 304 -20.77 -32.49 34.73
CA GLU A 304 -20.36 -31.10 34.86
C GLU A 304 -20.63 -30.35 33.54
N PRO A 305 -21.15 -29.11 33.57
CA PRO A 305 -21.29 -28.32 32.35
C PRO A 305 -19.91 -27.85 31.87
N VAL A 306 -19.72 -27.96 30.55
CA VAL A 306 -18.63 -27.33 29.79
C VAL A 306 -18.55 -25.83 30.12
N PRO A 307 -17.36 -25.24 30.36
CA PRO A 307 -17.24 -23.81 30.46
C PRO A 307 -17.44 -23.18 29.07
N GLN A 308 -18.46 -22.32 28.94
CA GLN A 308 -18.58 -21.38 27.83
C GLN A 308 -17.34 -20.47 27.82
N GLU A 309 -16.78 -20.29 26.63
CA GLU A 309 -15.76 -19.30 26.31
C GLU A 309 -16.16 -17.94 26.88
N ALA A 310 -15.38 -17.45 27.85
CA ALA A 310 -15.34 -16.05 28.17
C ALA A 310 -14.49 -15.35 27.09
N ASP A 311 -15.20 -14.75 26.13
CA ASP A 311 -14.69 -13.65 25.35
C ASP A 311 -14.27 -12.52 26.31
N ALA A 312 -12.97 -12.31 26.42
CA ALA A 312 -12.36 -11.16 27.07
C ALA A 312 -11.40 -10.50 26.08
N ALA A 313 -11.97 -9.95 25.02
CA ALA A 313 -11.45 -8.74 24.42
C ALA A 313 -11.56 -7.57 25.42
N ALA A 314 -10.49 -7.30 26.17
CA ALA A 314 -10.27 -5.99 26.80
C ALA A 314 -8.80 -5.79 27.22
N THR A 315 -8.06 -5.07 26.37
CA THR A 315 -7.33 -3.85 26.75
C THR A 315 -6.19 -3.97 27.76
N ALA A 316 -4.95 -4.06 27.27
CA ALA A 316 -3.82 -3.13 27.51
C ALA A 316 -2.52 -3.70 26.92
#